data_AF-A0A918XIS0-F1
#
_entry.id   AF-A0A918XIS0-F1
#
_cell.length_a   1.000
_cell.length_b   1.000
_cell.length_c   1.000
_cell.angle_alpha   90.00
_cell.angle_beta   90.00
_cell.angle_gamma   90.00
#
_symmetry.space_group_name_H-M   'P 1'
#
loop_
_entity.id
_entity.type
_entity.pdbx_description
1 polymer ?
#
loop_
_entity_poly.entity_id
_entity_poly.type
_entity_poly.pdbx_seq_one_letter_code
_entity_poly.pdbx_strand_id
1 'polypeptide(L)'
;MFAVFIFNSLVVAVTVVIHYEMLHQFSRMMPRMYLPHRMRIVFGIFGALTAHALEVWIFALSFYWMHHADDWGHLQGNFEGTLLDCVYYSFTTYTTLGTGDIEPIGDLRYLTGLESLTGLVLITWTASFLYLEMTRYWGSD
;
A
#
# COMPACT_ATOMS: atom_id res chain seq x y z
N MET A 1 11.11 19.02 9.51
CA MET A 1 9.88 19.03 10.37
C MET A 1 8.58 19.46 9.69
N PHE A 2 8.22 20.74 9.54
CA PHE A 2 6.88 21.10 8.99
C PHE A 2 6.65 20.60 7.55
N ALA A 3 7.67 20.72 6.69
CA ALA A 3 7.62 20.20 5.32
C ALA A 3 7.43 18.67 5.28
N VAL A 4 8.14 17.93 6.12
CA VAL A 4 8.03 16.47 6.26
C VAL A 4 6.63 16.07 6.71
N PHE A 5 6.05 16.79 7.68
CA PHE A 5 4.68 16.52 8.13
C PHE A 5 3.67 16.68 6.99
N ILE A 6 3.75 17.77 6.22
CA ILE A 6 2.86 18.00 5.07
C ILE A 6 3.06 16.91 4.02
N PHE A 7 4.32 16.60 3.70
CA PHE A 7 4.66 15.60 2.70
C PHE A 7 4.11 14.23 3.07
N ASN A 8 4.39 13.75 4.29
CA ASN A 8 3.88 12.47 4.78
C ASN A 8 2.35 12.43 4.80
N SER A 9 1.70 13.51 5.23
CA SER A 9 0.23 13.60 5.25
C SER A 9 -0.35 13.52 3.84
N LEU A 10 0.29 14.15 2.86
CA LEU A 10 -0.13 14.12 1.46
C LEU A 10 0.05 12.72 0.87
N VAL A 11 1.19 12.07 1.11
CA VAL A 11 1.44 10.69 0.65
C VAL A 11 0.38 9.75 1.20
N VAL A 12 0.11 9.80 2.51
CA VAL A 12 -0.93 8.97 3.14
C VAL A 12 -2.31 9.27 2.55
N ALA A 13 -2.67 10.55 2.40
CA ALA A 13 -3.97 10.93 1.84
C ALA A 13 -4.15 10.43 0.40
N VAL A 14 -3.14 10.58 -0.44
CA VAL A 14 -3.16 10.09 -1.83
C VAL A 14 -3.32 8.58 -1.87
N THR A 15 -2.55 7.84 -1.06
CA THR A 15 -2.64 6.38 -0.96
C THR A 15 -4.06 5.94 -0.54
N VAL A 16 -4.63 6.57 0.50
CA VAL A 16 -5.98 6.24 0.99
C VAL A 16 -7.05 6.53 -0.07
N VAL A 17 -6.96 7.65 -0.78
CA VAL A 17 -7.90 8.01 -1.85
C VAL A 17 -7.82 7.02 -3.01
N ILE A 18 -6.60 6.64 -3.43
CA ILE A 18 -6.40 5.65 -4.48
C ILE A 18 -6.96 4.30 -4.06
N HIS A 19 -6.69 3.86 -2.83
CA HIS A 19 -7.23 2.61 -2.31
C HIS A 19 -8.76 2.60 -2.31
N TYR A 20 -9.37 3.68 -1.80
CA TYR A 20 -10.82 3.85 -1.80
C TYR A 20 -11.40 3.79 -3.22
N GLU A 21 -10.81 4.52 -4.18
CA GLU A 21 -11.29 4.53 -5.56
C GLU A 21 -11.16 3.14 -6.20
N MET A 22 -10.06 2.43 -5.95
CA MET A 22 -9.88 1.05 -6.42
C MET A 22 -10.99 0.13 -5.88
N LEU A 23 -11.26 0.15 -4.57
CA LEU A 23 -12.35 -0.63 -3.97
C LEU A 23 -13.72 -0.22 -4.50
N HIS A 24 -13.95 1.09 -4.71
CA HIS A 24 -15.19 1.61 -5.27
C HIS A 24 -15.41 1.09 -6.70
N GLN A 25 -14.38 1.14 -7.54
CA GLN A 25 -14.43 0.60 -8.90
C GLN A 25 -14.63 -0.91 -8.90
N PHE A 26 -13.97 -1.65 -8.00
CA PHE A 26 -14.21 -3.08 -7.82
C PHE A 26 -15.67 -3.36 -7.47
N SER A 27 -16.24 -2.65 -6.50
CA SER A 27 -17.64 -2.81 -6.09
C SER A 27 -18.62 -2.55 -7.25
N ARG A 28 -18.32 -1.58 -8.12
CA ARG A 28 -19.13 -1.28 -9.31
C ARG A 28 -18.98 -2.29 -10.44
N MET A 29 -17.78 -2.84 -10.61
CA MET A 29 -17.46 -3.79 -11.69
C MET A 29 -17.94 -5.21 -11.38
N MET A 30 -17.91 -5.62 -10.11
CA MET A 30 -18.19 -7.00 -9.70
C MET A 30 -19.57 -7.54 -10.10
N PRO A 31 -20.67 -6.77 -10.01
CA PRO A 31 -21.99 -7.22 -10.45
C PRO A 31 -22.11 -7.38 -11.97
N ARG A 32 -21.25 -6.69 -12.75
CA ARG A 32 -21.30 -6.66 -14.22
C ARG A 32 -20.51 -7.79 -14.87
N MET A 33 -19.71 -8.54 -14.11
CA MET A 33 -18.91 -9.63 -14.65
C MET A 33 -19.79 -10.84 -15.00
N TYR A 34 -19.72 -11.33 -16.24
CA TYR A 34 -20.38 -12.57 -16.69
C TYR A 34 -19.68 -13.85 -16.20
N LEU A 35 -18.89 -13.77 -15.11
CA LEU A 35 -18.13 -14.89 -14.56
C LEU A 35 -18.94 -15.65 -13.49
N PRO A 36 -18.68 -16.97 -13.32
CA PRO A 36 -19.20 -17.73 -12.18
C PRO A 36 -18.78 -17.09 -10.86
N HIS A 37 -19.63 -17.18 -9.85
CA HIS A 37 -19.47 -16.45 -8.60
C HIS A 37 -18.10 -16.67 -7.93
N ARG A 38 -17.65 -17.94 -7.87
CA ARG A 38 -16.32 -18.32 -7.34
C ARG A 38 -15.15 -17.62 -8.05
N MET A 39 -15.24 -17.42 -9.36
CA MET A 39 -14.19 -16.73 -10.14
C MET A 39 -14.19 -15.22 -9.91
N ARG A 40 -15.33 -14.61 -9.55
CA ARG A 40 -15.40 -13.16 -9.24
C ARG A 40 -14.59 -12.83 -7.99
N ILE A 41 -14.65 -13.68 -6.96
CA ILE A 41 -13.89 -13.51 -5.72
C ILE A 41 -12.39 -13.61 -6.00
N VAL A 42 -11.96 -14.61 -6.77
CA VAL A 42 -10.56 -14.78 -7.17
C VAL A 42 -10.06 -13.55 -7.94
N PHE A 43 -10.85 -13.05 -8.89
CA PHE A 43 -10.53 -11.81 -9.60
C PHE A 43 -10.44 -10.60 -8.64
N GLY A 44 -11.34 -10.52 -7.66
CA GLY A 44 -11.29 -9.51 -6.60
C GLY A 44 -10.01 -9.56 -5.77
N ILE A 45 -9.51 -10.76 -5.45
CA ILE A 45 -8.24 -10.94 -4.73
C ILE A 45 -7.05 -10.44 -5.57
N PHE A 46 -6.96 -10.84 -6.84
CA PHE A 46 -5.88 -10.35 -7.73
C PHE A 46 -5.96 -8.83 -7.92
N GLY A 47 -7.17 -8.29 -8.01
CA GLY A 47 -7.44 -6.87 -8.06
C GLY A 47 -6.95 -6.12 -6.82
N ALA A 48 -7.28 -6.63 -5.65
CA ALA A 48 -6.80 -6.13 -4.36
C ALA A 48 -5.27 -6.16 -4.24
N LEU A 49 -4.64 -7.28 -4.61
CA LEU A 49 -3.18 -7.39 -4.63
C LEU A 49 -2.53 -6.36 -5.55
N THR A 50 -3.16 -6.08 -6.69
CA THR A 50 -2.69 -5.04 -7.63
C THR A 50 -2.83 -3.65 -7.03
N ALA A 51 -3.95 -3.35 -6.35
CA ALA A 51 -4.14 -2.07 -5.66
C ALA A 51 -3.08 -1.85 -4.57
N HIS A 52 -2.83 -2.85 -3.73
CA HIS A 52 -1.78 -2.79 -2.71
C HIS A 52 -0.38 -2.64 -3.31
N ALA A 53 -0.09 -3.31 -4.42
CA ALA A 53 1.19 -3.11 -5.11
C ALA A 53 1.34 -1.65 -5.59
N LEU A 54 0.29 -1.03 -6.15
CA LEU A 54 0.33 0.38 -6.55
C LEU A 54 0.55 1.32 -5.36
N GLU A 55 -0.07 1.03 -4.22
CA GLU A 55 0.12 1.79 -2.98
C GLU A 55 1.55 1.72 -2.45
N VAL A 56 2.16 0.53 -2.50
CA VAL A 56 3.58 0.33 -2.22
C VAL A 56 4.44 1.17 -3.17
N TRP A 57 4.14 1.22 -4.46
CA TRP A 57 4.90 2.06 -5.40
C TRP A 57 4.85 3.56 -5.05
N ILE A 58 3.74 4.06 -4.52
CA ILE A 58 3.61 5.46 -4.08
C ILE A 58 4.57 5.75 -2.91
N PHE A 59 4.61 4.85 -1.91
CA PHE A 59 5.53 4.99 -0.80
C PHE A 59 6.99 4.78 -1.23
N ALA A 60 7.28 3.82 -2.09
CA ALA A 60 8.60 3.58 -2.64
C ALA A 60 9.18 4.81 -3.36
N LEU A 61 8.38 5.47 -4.21
CA LEU A 61 8.76 6.72 -4.87
C LEU A 61 9.00 7.83 -3.85
N SER A 62 8.16 7.89 -2.81
CA SER A 62 8.32 8.84 -1.71
C SER A 62 9.66 8.61 -0.99
N PHE A 63 9.98 7.37 -0.60
CA PHE A 63 11.27 7.04 0.01
C PHE A 63 12.45 7.38 -0.88
N TYR A 64 12.36 7.07 -2.18
CA TYR A 64 13.41 7.37 -3.14
C TYR A 64 13.70 8.87 -3.21
N TRP A 65 12.64 9.70 -3.27
CA TRP A 65 12.79 11.16 -3.26
C TRP A 65 13.32 11.68 -1.93
N MET A 66 12.79 11.21 -0.80
CA MET A 66 13.24 11.64 0.51
C MET A 66 14.71 11.26 0.76
N HIS A 67 15.16 10.09 0.30
CA HIS A 67 16.53 9.62 0.43
C HIS A 67 17.54 10.48 -0.34
N HIS A 68 17.16 11.00 -1.51
CA HIS A 68 18.03 11.85 -2.34
C HIS A 68 17.91 13.34 -2.00
N ALA A 69 16.99 13.72 -1.12
CA ALA A 69 16.83 15.10 -0.67
C ALA A 69 17.76 15.39 0.51
N ASP A 70 18.35 16.58 0.52
CA ASP A 70 19.13 17.04 1.66
C ASP A 70 18.22 17.22 2.90
N ASP A 71 18.76 16.92 4.09
CA ASP A 71 18.13 17.11 5.41
C ASP A 71 16.93 16.21 5.79
N TRP A 72 16.44 15.33 4.92
CA TRP A 72 15.28 14.47 5.23
C TRP A 72 15.69 13.08 5.76
N GLY A 73 16.99 12.82 5.79
CA GLY A 73 17.58 11.56 6.21
C GLY A 73 17.84 10.62 5.03
N HIS A 74 18.31 9.42 5.33
CA HIS A 74 18.65 8.43 4.30
C HIS A 74 18.29 7.00 4.72
N LEU A 75 18.22 6.11 3.73
CA LEU A 75 18.17 4.66 3.95
C LEU A 75 19.61 4.14 3.95
N GLN A 76 19.92 3.21 4.85
CA GLN A 76 21.23 2.53 4.90
C GLN A 76 21.06 1.03 5.21
N GLY A 77 22.18 0.30 5.24
CA GLY A 77 22.19 -1.15 5.39
C GLY A 77 22.41 -1.83 4.04
N ASN A 78 21.58 -2.83 3.74
CA ASN A 78 21.55 -3.53 2.45
C ASN A 78 20.86 -2.69 1.37
N PHE A 79 21.40 -1.49 1.10
CA PHE A 79 20.78 -0.49 0.24
C PHE A 79 21.81 0.15 -0.69
N GLU A 80 21.61 0.04 -2.00
CA GLU A 80 22.55 0.54 -3.03
C GLU A 80 22.12 1.89 -3.62
N GLY A 81 21.01 2.48 -3.16
CA GLY A 81 20.50 3.75 -3.68
C GLY A 81 19.52 3.61 -4.84
N THR A 82 19.09 2.39 -5.19
CA THR A 82 18.22 2.18 -6.34
C THR A 82 16.74 2.37 -5.98
N LEU A 83 15.91 2.71 -6.98
CA LEU A 83 14.46 2.75 -6.79
C LEU A 83 13.90 1.38 -6.39
N LEU A 84 14.49 0.29 -6.90
CA LEU A 84 14.04 -1.07 -6.57
C LEU A 84 14.33 -1.44 -5.12
N ASP A 85 15.41 -0.93 -4.53
CA ASP A 85 15.67 -1.09 -3.09
C ASP A 85 14.61 -0.36 -2.25
N CYS A 86 14.17 0.83 -2.69
CA CYS A 86 13.05 1.54 -2.06
C CYS A 86 11.72 0.79 -2.21
N VAL A 87 11.48 0.14 -3.35
CA VAL A 87 10.29 -0.71 -3.57
C VAL A 87 10.32 -1.92 -2.65
N TYR A 88 11.46 -2.59 -2.53
CA TYR A 88 11.65 -3.69 -1.59
C TYR A 88 11.40 -3.23 -0.14
N TYR A 89 12.00 -2.13 0.27
CA TYR A 89 11.82 -1.56 1.60
C TYR A 89 10.36 -1.17 1.90
N SER A 90 9.67 -0.57 0.93
CA SER A 90 8.26 -0.22 1.04
C SER A 90 7.38 -1.47 1.14
N PHE A 91 7.64 -2.53 0.37
CA PHE A 91 6.92 -3.79 0.52
C PHE A 91 7.05 -4.37 1.93
N THR A 92 8.29 -4.43 2.46
CA THR A 92 8.52 -5.01 3.80
C THR A 92 7.92 -4.15 4.91
N THR A 93 7.86 -2.83 4.73
CA THR A 93 7.27 -1.90 5.69
C THR A 93 5.74 -1.88 5.64
N TYR A 94 5.16 -1.73 4.43
CA TYR A 94 3.71 -1.68 4.19
C TYR A 94 3.00 -2.96 4.67
N THR A 95 3.63 -4.12 4.45
CA THR A 95 3.09 -5.42 4.89
C THR A 95 3.42 -5.75 6.34
N THR A 96 4.14 -4.86 7.04
CA THR A 96 4.61 -5.04 8.43
C THR A 96 5.57 -6.22 8.61
N LEU A 97 6.19 -6.71 7.53
CA LEU A 97 7.15 -7.81 7.57
C LEU A 97 8.45 -7.41 8.29
N GLY A 98 8.98 -6.21 8.03
CA GLY A 98 10.11 -5.64 8.75
C GLY A 98 11.37 -6.51 8.77
N THR A 99 11.92 -6.84 7.60
CA THR A 99 13.13 -7.70 7.45
C THR A 99 14.37 -7.16 8.18
N GLY A 100 14.47 -5.84 8.34
CA GLY A 100 15.50 -5.19 9.16
C GLY A 100 16.88 -5.09 8.51
N ASP A 101 17.01 -5.46 7.25
CA ASP A 101 18.25 -5.36 6.46
C ASP A 101 18.47 -3.96 5.87
N ILE A 102 17.40 -3.19 5.69
CA ILE A 102 17.43 -1.75 5.35
C ILE A 102 16.82 -0.97 6.52
N GLU A 103 17.53 0.06 6.97
CA GLU A 103 17.11 0.89 8.09
C GLU A 103 16.95 2.38 7.71
N PRO A 104 15.87 3.04 8.16
CA PRO A 104 15.65 4.46 7.91
C PRO A 104 16.34 5.33 8.98
N ILE A 105 17.07 6.35 8.53
CA ILE A 105 17.74 7.33 9.39
C ILE A 105 17.12 8.71 9.19
N GLY A 106 17.10 9.53 10.24
CA GLY A 106 16.55 10.89 10.19
C GLY A 106 15.02 10.92 10.08
N ASP A 107 14.51 11.89 9.33
CA ASP A 107 13.06 12.17 9.20
C ASP A 107 12.31 11.07 8.41
N LEU A 108 13.01 10.27 7.58
CA LEU A 108 12.48 9.08 6.90
C LEU A 108 11.79 8.09 7.84
N ARG A 109 12.24 7.98 9.09
CA ARG A 109 11.66 7.10 10.12
C ARG A 109 10.17 7.35 10.33
N TYR A 110 9.72 8.60 10.18
CA TYR A 110 8.32 8.95 10.33
C TYR A 110 7.48 8.41 9.17
N LEU A 111 8.01 8.46 7.93
CA LEU A 111 7.31 7.89 6.78
C LEU A 111 7.22 6.37 6.91
N THR A 112 8.30 5.70 7.33
CA THR A 112 8.29 4.25 7.61
C THR A 112 7.18 3.85 8.59
N GLY A 113 7.08 4.55 9.73
CA GLY A 113 6.05 4.25 10.72
C GLY A 113 4.63 4.49 10.19
N LEU A 114 4.43 5.58 9.44
CA LEU A 114 3.14 5.93 8.85
C LEU A 114 2.73 4.96 7.75
N GLU A 115 3.66 4.53 6.89
CA GLU A 115 3.40 3.52 5.87
C GLU A 115 3.00 2.19 6.52
N SER A 116 3.75 1.73 7.53
CA SER A 116 3.44 0.47 8.22
C SER A 116 2.03 0.47 8.82
N LEU A 117 1.65 1.57 9.47
CA LEU A 117 0.30 1.75 9.99
C LEU A 117 -0.75 1.81 8.87
N THR A 118 -0.47 2.56 7.80
CA THR A 118 -1.38 2.73 6.67
C THR A 118 -1.62 1.39 5.97
N GLY A 119 -0.55 0.65 5.64
CA GLY A 119 -0.65 -0.64 4.97
C GLY A 119 -1.43 -1.67 5.79
N LEU A 120 -1.20 -1.74 7.11
CA LEU A 120 -2.01 -2.56 8.01
C LEU A 120 -3.52 -2.23 7.92
N VAL A 121 -3.88 -0.94 7.95
CA VAL A 121 -5.27 -0.50 7.87
C VAL A 121 -5.88 -0.81 6.49
N LEU A 122 -5.16 -0.56 5.40
CA LEU A 122 -5.69 -0.78 4.04
C LEU A 122 -5.84 -2.26 3.70
N ILE A 123 -4.87 -3.11 4.11
CA ILE A 123 -4.96 -4.57 3.94
C ILE A 123 -6.16 -5.12 4.71
N THR A 124 -6.37 -4.68 5.97
CA THR A 124 -7.51 -5.15 6.78
C THR A 124 -8.85 -4.63 6.26
N TRP A 125 -8.91 -3.41 5.73
CA TRP A 125 -10.09 -2.88 5.06
C TRP A 125 -10.43 -3.72 3.82
N THR A 126 -9.44 -4.04 3.00
CA THR A 126 -9.62 -4.89 1.82
C THR A 126 -10.11 -6.29 2.16
N ALA A 127 -9.53 -6.92 3.19
CA ALA A 127 -9.98 -8.22 3.67
C ALA A 127 -11.44 -8.19 4.13
N SER A 128 -11.84 -7.14 4.85
CA SER A 128 -13.24 -6.93 5.29
C SER A 128 -14.18 -6.72 4.12
N PHE A 129 -13.78 -5.93 3.13
CA PHE A 129 -14.54 -5.71 1.90
C PHE A 129 -14.76 -7.01 1.12
N LEU A 130 -13.69 -7.78 0.88
CA LEU A 130 -13.78 -9.06 0.19
C LEU A 130 -14.65 -10.06 0.97
N TYR A 131 -14.59 -10.07 2.30
CA TYR A 131 -15.45 -10.90 3.14
C TYR A 131 -16.94 -10.54 2.98
N LEU A 132 -17.27 -9.25 2.97
CA LEU A 132 -18.65 -8.79 2.74
C LEU A 132 -19.15 -9.17 1.34
N GLU A 133 -18.30 -9.06 0.31
CA GLU A 133 -18.67 -9.50 -1.03
C GLU A 133 -18.82 -11.03 -1.12
N MET A 134 -17.95 -11.82 -0.48
CA MET A 134 -18.09 -13.27 -0.40
C MET A 134 -19.42 -13.68 0.26
N THR A 135 -19.77 -13.08 1.39
CA THR A 135 -21.00 -13.41 2.14
C THR A 135 -22.27 -12.97 1.44
N ARG A 136 -22.25 -11.85 0.70
CA ARG A 136 -23.42 -11.35 -0.07
C ARG A 136 -23.93 -12.35 -1.10
N TYR A 137 -23.06 -13.20 -1.64
CA TYR A 137 -23.39 -14.13 -2.72
C TYR A 137 -23.23 -15.61 -2.30
N TRP A 138 -22.92 -15.87 -1.02
CA TRP A 138 -22.85 -17.21 -0.48
C TRP A 138 -24.26 -17.75 -0.23
N GLY A 139 -24.72 -18.69 -1.06
CA GLY A 139 -26.05 -19.32 -0.95
C GLY A 139 -27.08 -18.86 -1.99
N SER A 140 -26.68 -18.04 -2.96
CA SER A 140 -27.49 -17.75 -4.15
C SER A 140 -27.22 -18.69 -5.35
N ASP A 141 -26.45 -19.75 -5.12
CA ASP A 141 -26.23 -20.87 -6.06
C ASP A 141 -27.23 -22.00 -5.80
#